data_AF-A0A3M0ZZY6-F1
#
_entry.id   AF-A0A3M0ZZY6-F1
#
_cell.length_a   1.000
_cell.length_b   1.000
_cell.length_c   1.000
_cell.angle_alpha   90.00
_cell.angle_beta   90.00
_cell.angle_gamma   90.00
#
_symmetry.space_group_name_H-M   'P 1'
#
loop_
_entity.id
_entity.type
_entity.pdbx_description
1 polymer ?
#
loop_
_entity_poly.entity_id
_entity_poly.type
_entity_poly.pdbx_seq_one_letter_code
_entity_poly.pdbx_strand_id
1 'polypeptide(L)'
;MRPQGEARALFAAHFGGAPVAVASAPGRVNLIGEHTDYNDGLVLPVPLPLGTTVALGPRDDGRLEAVSALDGQRRSRAMDEGPDGSWTDYR
;
A
#
# COMPACT_ATOMS: atom_id res chain seq x y z
N MET A 1 -14.24 7.91 -9.57
CA MET A 1 -13.13 7.06 -10.06
C MET A 1 -13.11 5.77 -9.23
N ARG A 2 -12.82 4.60 -9.79
CA ARG A 2 -12.86 3.31 -9.07
C ARG A 2 -11.40 2.91 -8.77
N PRO A 3 -10.90 3.05 -7.53
CA PRO A 3 -9.48 2.88 -7.20
C PRO A 3 -8.88 1.53 -7.65
N GLN A 4 -9.67 0.46 -7.63
CA GLN A 4 -9.24 -0.85 -8.10
C GLN A 4 -8.97 -0.90 -9.60
N GLY A 5 -9.72 -0.16 -10.41
CA GLY A 5 -9.50 -0.08 -11.85
C GLY A 5 -8.20 0.65 -12.19
N GLU A 6 -7.92 1.75 -11.48
CA GLU A 6 -6.67 2.49 -11.61
C GLU A 6 -5.46 1.67 -11.18
N ALA A 7 -5.54 0.95 -10.07
CA ALA A 7 -4.46 0.07 -9.62
C ALA A 7 -4.18 -1.04 -10.66
N ARG A 8 -5.21 -1.64 -11.24
CA ARG A 8 -5.06 -2.63 -12.33
C ARG A 8 -4.38 -2.03 -13.56
N ALA A 9 -4.81 -0.83 -13.97
CA ALA A 9 -4.23 -0.15 -15.12
C ALA A 9 -2.76 0.23 -14.88
N LEU A 10 -2.43 0.74 -13.68
CA LEU A 10 -1.07 1.07 -13.29
C LEU A 10 -0.17 -0.17 -13.29
N PHE A 11 -0.65 -1.28 -12.74
CA PHE A 11 0.07 -2.55 -12.73
C PHE A 11 0.35 -3.05 -14.16
N ALA A 12 -0.70 -3.12 -15.00
CA ALA A 12 -0.55 -3.58 -16.38
C ALA A 12 0.42 -2.70 -17.19
N ALA A 13 0.42 -1.39 -16.96
CA ALA A 13 1.32 -0.45 -17.63
C ALA A 13 2.80 -0.62 -17.23
N HIS A 14 3.10 -1.03 -15.98
CA HIS A 14 4.47 -1.08 -15.47
C HIS A 14 5.08 -2.49 -15.41
N PHE A 15 4.24 -3.51 -15.21
CA PHE A 15 4.68 -4.89 -14.99
C PHE A 15 4.18 -5.86 -16.07
N GLY A 16 3.25 -5.41 -16.91
CA GLY A 16 2.61 -6.26 -17.92
C GLY A 16 1.62 -7.26 -17.32
N GLY A 17 0.77 -7.82 -18.18
CA GLY A 17 -0.24 -8.79 -17.76
C GLY A 17 -1.29 -8.24 -16.80
N ALA A 18 -2.10 -9.14 -16.24
CA ALA A 18 -3.09 -8.81 -15.23
C ALA A 18 -2.55 -9.12 -13.82
N PRO A 19 -2.83 -8.29 -12.81
CA PRO A 19 -2.48 -8.62 -11.43
C PRO A 19 -3.26 -9.85 -10.96
N VAL A 20 -2.64 -10.66 -10.11
CA VAL A 20 -3.27 -11.83 -9.49
C VAL A 20 -4.30 -11.41 -8.45
N ALA A 21 -4.07 -10.30 -7.75
CA ALA A 21 -4.99 -9.77 -6.76
C ALA A 21 -5.02 -8.24 -6.75
N VAL A 22 -6.13 -7.69 -6.27
CA VAL A 22 -6.26 -6.27 -5.93
C VAL A 22 -6.86 -6.19 -4.54
N ALA A 23 -6.20 -5.46 -3.65
CA ALA A 23 -6.61 -5.26 -2.27
C ALA A 23 -6.69 -3.76 -1.95
N SER A 24 -7.57 -3.41 -1.01
CA SER A 24 -7.75 -2.02 -0.56
C SER A 24 -7.75 -1.97 0.96
N ALA A 25 -7.07 -0.98 1.52
CA ALA A 25 -7.09 -0.66 2.95
C ALA A 25 -7.57 0.79 3.13
N PRO A 26 -8.62 1.06 3.93
CA PRO A 26 -9.08 2.41 4.20
C PRO A 26 -8.09 3.16 5.09
N GLY A 27 -7.99 4.47 4.90
CA GLY A 27 -7.47 5.35 5.95
C GLY A 27 -8.42 5.37 7.14
N ARG A 28 -7.97 5.91 8.26
CA ARG A 28 -8.82 6.13 9.45
C ARG A 28 -8.71 7.55 9.96
N VAL A 29 -9.71 7.96 10.72
CA VAL A 29 -9.61 9.10 11.64
C VAL A 29 -10.02 8.63 13.02
N ASN A 30 -9.39 9.14 14.07
CA ASN A 30 -9.88 8.93 15.43
C ASN A 30 -10.90 10.04 15.75
N LEU A 31 -12.09 9.66 16.22
CA LEU A 31 -13.07 10.65 16.68
C LEU A 31 -12.71 11.18 18.07
N ILE A 32 -12.18 10.32 18.93
CA ILE A 32 -11.71 10.61 20.28
C ILE A 32 -10.71 9.53 20.72
N GLY A 33 -9.91 9.83 21.76
CA GLY A 33 -8.87 8.94 22.27
C GLY A 33 -7.55 9.14 21.52
N GLU A 34 -7.16 10.38 21.23
CA GLU A 34 -5.81 10.62 20.73
C GLU A 34 -4.81 10.46 21.86
N HIS A 35 -3.66 9.87 21.55
CA HIS A 35 -2.57 9.62 22.51
C HIS A 35 -2.92 8.66 23.68
N THR A 36 -4.05 7.95 23.61
CA THR A 36 -4.45 6.99 24.64
C THR A 36 -4.15 5.54 24.25
N ASP A 37 -4.05 5.24 22.95
CA ASP A 37 -3.81 3.89 22.42
C ASP A 37 -2.50 3.26 22.91
N TYR A 38 -1.41 4.02 22.94
CA TYR A 38 -0.12 3.53 23.48
C TYR A 38 -0.04 3.54 25.02
N ASN A 39 -1.10 3.96 25.70
CA ASN A 39 -1.21 3.98 27.17
C ASN A 39 -2.31 3.02 27.67
N ASP A 40 -2.69 2.01 26.88
CA ASP A 40 -3.77 1.06 27.18
C ASP A 40 -5.15 1.72 27.40
N GLY A 41 -5.35 2.92 26.87
CA GLY A 41 -6.61 3.65 26.92
C GLY A 41 -7.55 3.28 25.76
N LEU A 42 -8.80 3.72 25.87
CA LEU A 42 -9.80 3.50 24.82
C LEU A 42 -9.62 4.49 23.66
N VAL A 43 -9.97 4.04 22.46
CA VAL A 43 -10.00 4.83 21.22
C VAL A 43 -11.27 4.56 20.42
N LEU A 44 -11.71 5.54 19.63
CA LEU A 44 -12.85 5.39 18.72
C LEU A 44 -12.48 5.79 17.28
N PRO A 45 -11.80 4.90 16.53
CA PRO A 45 -11.49 5.13 15.13
C PRO A 45 -12.67 4.85 14.20
N VAL A 46 -12.73 5.56 13.08
CA VAL A 46 -13.69 5.32 12.00
C VAL A 46 -12.94 5.24 10.66
N PRO A 47 -13.23 4.23 9.80
CA PRO A 47 -12.64 4.14 8.48
C PRO A 47 -13.15 5.26 7.57
N LEU A 48 -12.24 5.82 6.77
CA LEU A 48 -12.54 6.82 5.76
C LEU A 48 -12.84 6.15 4.41
N PRO A 49 -13.61 6.81 3.53
CA PRO A 49 -13.73 6.39 2.13
C PRO A 49 -12.40 6.49 1.37
N LEU A 50 -11.50 7.37 1.80
CA LEU A 50 -10.14 7.48 1.27
C LEU A 50 -9.28 6.35 1.81
N GLY A 51 -8.45 5.75 0.95
CA GLY A 51 -7.54 4.68 1.34
C GLY A 51 -6.54 4.35 0.24
N THR A 52 -5.74 3.32 0.49
CA THR A 52 -4.73 2.82 -0.45
C THR A 52 -5.23 1.56 -1.12
N THR A 53 -5.06 1.45 -2.44
CA THR A 53 -5.38 0.24 -3.21
C THR A 53 -4.13 -0.25 -3.92
N VAL A 54 -3.87 -1.55 -3.83
CA VAL A 54 -2.69 -2.19 -4.42
C VAL A 54 -3.16 -3.29 -5.36
N ALA A 55 -2.61 -3.31 -6.57
CA ALA A 55 -2.66 -4.44 -7.49
C ALA A 55 -1.32 -5.16 -7.43
N LEU A 56 -1.33 -6.49 -7.29
CA LEU A 56 -0.12 -7.27 -7.05
C LEU A 56 -0.10 -8.57 -7.86
N GLY A 57 1.11 -9.07 -8.13
CA GLY A 57 1.38 -10.36 -8.75
C GLY A 57 2.71 -10.92 -8.23
N PRO A 58 2.88 -12.24 -8.20
CA PRO A 58 4.08 -12.88 -7.72
C PRO A 58 5.25 -12.68 -8.70
N ARG A 59 6.47 -12.78 -8.17
CA ARG A 59 7.72 -12.90 -8.91
C ARG A 59 8.56 -14.01 -8.27
N ASP A 60 9.41 -14.64 -9.09
CA ASP A 60 10.20 -15.80 -8.66
C ASP A 60 11.69 -15.47 -8.44
N ASP A 61 12.07 -14.19 -8.56
CA ASP A 61 13.46 -13.71 -8.48
C ASP A 61 13.84 -13.14 -7.10
N GLY A 62 12.97 -13.28 -6.10
CA GLY A 62 13.19 -12.78 -4.74
C GLY A 62 13.23 -11.25 -4.65
N ARG A 63 12.66 -10.54 -5.64
CA ARG A 63 12.63 -9.06 -5.66
C ARG A 63 11.22 -8.54 -5.46
N LEU A 64 11.13 -7.42 -4.74
CA LEU A 64 9.94 -6.57 -4.68
C LEU A 64 10.11 -5.44 -5.70
N GLU A 65 9.14 -5.29 -6.58
CA GLU A 65 9.01 -4.11 -7.44
C GLU A 65 7.67 -3.43 -7.20
N ALA A 66 7.70 -2.11 -7.02
CA ALA A 66 6.51 -1.36 -6.67
C ALA A 66 6.51 0.00 -7.37
N VAL A 67 5.31 0.50 -7.68
CA VAL A 67 5.10 1.83 -8.26
C VAL A 67 3.93 2.48 -7.56
N SER A 68 4.05 3.78 -7.27
CA SER A 68 3.00 4.58 -6.65
C SER A 68 2.39 5.53 -7.67
N ALA A 69 1.07 5.65 -7.66
CA ALA A 69 0.38 6.65 -8.47
C ALA A 69 0.61 8.09 -7.99
N LEU A 70 1.12 8.27 -6.76
CA LEU A 70 1.34 9.60 -6.16
C LEU A 70 2.53 10.34 -6.79
N ASP A 71 3.62 9.63 -7.05
CA ASP A 71 4.87 10.20 -7.58
C ASP A 71 5.33 9.55 -8.89
N GLY A 72 4.67 8.48 -9.33
CA GLY A 72 5.03 7.70 -10.51
C GLY A 72 6.38 6.98 -10.39
N GLN A 73 7.01 6.98 -9.21
CA GLN A 73 8.34 6.41 -9.04
C GLN A 73 8.25 4.89 -8.88
N ARG A 74 8.92 4.18 -9.78
CA ARG A 74 9.15 2.74 -9.63
C ARG A 74 10.35 2.50 -8.73
N ARG A 75 10.21 1.57 -7.79
CA ARG A 75 11.30 1.07 -6.95
C ARG A 75 11.41 -0.44 -7.06
N SER A 76 12.63 -0.93 -6.88
CA SER A 76 12.98 -2.34 -6.96
C SER A 76 14.02 -2.65 -5.90
N ARG A 77 13.80 -3.66 -5.08
CA ARG A 77 14.73 -4.10 -4.02
C ARG A 77 14.69 -5.61 -3.86
N ALA A 78 15.78 -6.20 -3.39
CA ALA A 78 15.73 -7.61 -3.00
C ALA A 78 14.94 -7.76 -1.69
N MET A 79 14.22 -8.86 -1.52
CA MET A 79 13.38 -9.06 -0.34
C MET A 79 14.19 -9.28 0.95
N ASP A 80 15.44 -9.72 0.83
CA ASP A 80 16.39 -9.95 1.92
C ASP A 80 17.25 -8.74 2.27
N GLU A 81 17.21 -7.67 1.47
CA GLU A 81 17.85 -6.40 1.78
C GLU A 81 17.21 -5.75 3.03
N GLY A 82 17.98 -4.93 3.76
CA GLY A 82 17.48 -4.10 4.86
C GLY A 82 16.72 -2.84 4.35
N PRO A 83 15.98 -2.15 5.24
CA PRO A 83 15.24 -0.94 4.86
C PRO A 83 16.18 0.16 4.34
N ASP A 84 15.76 0.88 3.30
CA ASP A 84 16.52 1.94 2.64
C ASP A 84 15.97 3.36 2.91
N GLY A 85 14.96 3.47 3.79
CA GLY A 85 14.24 4.70 4.13
C GLY A 85 13.14 5.06 3.13
N SER A 86 12.83 4.19 2.17
CA SER A 86 11.78 4.44 1.19
C SER A 86 10.42 3.94 1.65
N TRP A 87 9.37 4.33 0.92
CA TRP A 87 8.01 3.88 1.23
C TRP A 87 7.84 2.36 1.04
N THR A 88 8.75 1.67 0.32
CA THR A 88 8.71 0.21 0.23
C THR A 88 9.11 -0.50 1.53
N ASP A 89 9.59 0.24 2.53
CA ASP A 89 9.92 -0.28 3.86
C ASP A 89 8.71 -0.34 4.81
N TYR A 90 7.52 0.08 4.37
CA TYR A 90 6.32 0.14 5.20
C TYR A 90 6.06 -1.22 5.88
N ARG A 91 6.05 -1.22 7.22
CA ARG A 91 5.80 -2.38 8.09
C ARG A 91 4.43 -2.29 8.74
#